data_AF-A0A529MEN3-F1
#
_entry.id   AF-A0A529MEN3-F1
#
_cell.length_a   1.000
_cell.length_b   1.000
_cell.length_c   1.000
_cell.angle_alpha   90.00
_cell.angle_beta   90.00
_cell.angle_gamma   90.00
#
_symmetry.space_group_name_H-M   'P 1'
#
loop_
_entity.id
_entity.type
_entity.pdbx_description
1 polymer ?
#
loop_
_entity_poly.entity_id
_entity_poly.type
_entity_poly.pdbx_seq_one_letter_code
_entity_poly.pdbx_strand_id
1 'polypeptide(L)'
;MLKRWDSPYLAGRPKGPWFKWKRDPHTVDAVLMYAQRGHGKRSSFYSDYTFGVWSGTEGSEELVPVGKAYFGFTDEELKQIDKYVRDNT
;
A
#
# COMPACT_ATOMS: atom_id res chain seq x y z
N MET A 1 11.96 17.42 9.78
CA MET A 1 12.51 16.53 10.83
C MET A 1 12.39 17.27 12.15
N LEU A 2 11.93 16.61 13.21
CA LEU A 2 11.89 17.18 14.56
C LEU A 2 12.98 16.50 15.40
N LYS A 3 13.86 17.31 15.99
CA LYS A 3 14.99 16.85 16.82
C LYS A 3 15.08 17.79 18.02
N ARG A 4 15.39 17.27 19.21
CA ARG A 4 15.74 18.17 20.33
C ARG A 4 17.14 18.75 20.09
N TRP A 5 17.33 20.00 20.49
CA TRP A 5 18.61 20.69 20.30
C TRP A 5 19.75 20.01 21.06
N ASP A 6 19.45 19.44 22.23
CA ASP A 6 20.38 18.72 23.10
C ASP A 6 20.56 17.24 22.74
N SER A 7 19.92 16.75 21.66
CA SER A 7 20.01 15.32 21.32
C SER A 7 21.40 14.94 20.80
N PRO A 8 22.07 13.92 21.37
CA PRO A 8 23.34 13.44 20.84
C PRO A 8 23.11 12.73 19.49
N TYR A 9 24.15 12.70 18.67
CA TYR A 9 24.16 11.84 17.48
C TYR A 9 24.35 10.39 17.91
N LEU A 10 23.41 9.52 17.58
CA LEU A 10 23.46 8.09 17.89
C LEU A 10 23.53 7.28 16.61
N ALA A 11 24.49 6.35 16.54
CA ALA A 11 24.61 5.44 15.42
C ALA A 11 23.44 4.43 15.39
N GLY A 12 23.08 3.99 14.18
CA GLY A 12 21.99 3.04 13.96
C GLY A 12 20.62 3.71 13.83
N ARG A 13 19.57 3.02 14.30
CA ARG A 13 18.18 3.49 14.20
C ARG A 13 17.47 3.53 15.56
N PRO A 14 18.04 4.21 16.57
CA PRO A 14 17.40 4.34 17.88
C PRO A 14 16.08 5.10 17.75
N LYS A 15 15.04 4.59 18.41
CA LYS A 15 13.73 5.26 18.49
C LYS A 15 13.79 6.38 19.52
N GLY A 16 13.25 7.56 19.20
CA GLY A 16 13.05 8.64 20.16
C GLY A 16 13.84 9.93 19.93
N PRO A 17 15.15 9.92 19.61
CA PRO A 17 15.91 11.17 19.49
C PRO A 17 15.39 12.07 18.37
N TRP A 18 15.13 11.49 17.20
CA TRP A 18 14.75 12.22 15.99
C TRP A 18 13.49 11.65 15.38
N PHE A 19 12.55 12.52 15.02
CA PHE A 19 11.28 12.16 14.41
C PHE A 19 11.18 12.68 12.97
N LYS A 20 10.64 11.83 12.10
CA LYS A 20 10.22 12.23 10.76
C LYS A 20 8.84 12.87 10.87
N TRP A 21 8.78 14.19 10.82
CA TRP A 21 7.52 14.90 10.62
C TRP A 21 7.20 14.90 9.14
N LYS A 22 6.17 14.14 8.76
CA LYS A 22 5.65 14.05 7.40
C LYS A 22 4.28 14.72 7.36
N ARG A 23 3.93 15.29 6.22
CA ARG A 23 2.55 15.70 5.93
C ARG A 23 1.69 14.45 5.69
N ASP A 24 0.39 14.63 5.80
CA ASP A 24 -0.57 13.58 5.48
C ASP A 24 -0.42 13.16 4.01
N PRO A 25 -0.50 11.85 3.72
CA PRO A 25 -0.43 11.37 2.36
C PRO A 25 -1.67 11.79 1.57
N HIS A 26 -1.50 12.00 0.26
CA HIS A 26 -2.64 12.11 -0.64
C HIS A 26 -3.29 10.73 -0.81
N THR A 27 -4.61 10.71 -0.84
CA THR A 27 -5.42 9.51 -1.06
C THR A 27 -6.04 9.55 -2.46
N VAL A 28 -6.20 8.38 -3.07
CA VAL A 28 -6.83 8.22 -4.39
C VAL A 28 -7.64 6.94 -4.38
N ASP A 29 -8.82 7.00 -5.00
CA ASP A 29 -9.63 5.81 -5.28
C ASP A 29 -9.19 5.21 -6.62
N ALA A 30 -8.88 3.92 -6.62
CA ALA A 30 -8.31 3.22 -7.77
C ALA A 30 -9.00 1.87 -7.98
N VAL A 31 -8.95 1.40 -9.23
CA VAL A 31 -9.52 0.11 -9.62
C VAL A 31 -8.51 -0.99 -9.34
N LEU A 32 -8.92 -2.06 -8.65
CA LEU A 32 -8.13 -3.27 -8.51
C LEU A 32 -8.08 -4.01 -9.85
N MET A 33 -6.91 -4.03 -10.50
CA MET A 33 -6.73 -4.66 -11.82
C MET A 33 -6.34 -6.13 -11.70
N TYR A 34 -5.36 -6.41 -10.83
CA TYR A 34 -4.79 -7.75 -10.69
C TYR A 34 -4.56 -8.09 -9.23
N ALA A 35 -4.78 -9.36 -8.89
CA ALA A 35 -4.45 -9.92 -7.60
C ALA A 35 -3.46 -11.07 -7.78
N GLN A 36 -2.32 -10.98 -7.11
CA GLN A 36 -1.26 -11.98 -7.14
C GLN A 36 -1.16 -12.70 -5.79
N ARG A 37 -0.83 -13.98 -5.85
CA ARG A 37 -0.67 -14.82 -4.66
C ARG A 37 0.59 -14.42 -3.92
N GLY A 38 0.48 -14.30 -2.60
CA GLY A 38 1.59 -13.91 -1.73
C GLY A 38 2.68 -14.97 -1.65
N HIS A 39 3.74 -14.63 -0.93
CA HIS A 39 4.84 -15.54 -0.61
C HIS A 39 5.07 -15.62 0.91
N GLY A 40 5.80 -16.66 1.35
CA GLY A 40 6.14 -16.85 2.76
C GLY A 40 4.90 -17.01 3.66
N LYS A 41 4.78 -16.18 4.71
CA LYS A 41 3.67 -16.23 5.68
C LYS A 41 2.29 -16.02 5.02
N ARG A 42 2.23 -15.35 3.85
CA ARG A 42 0.99 -15.05 3.12
C ARG A 42 0.84 -15.87 1.83
N SER A 43 1.51 -17.01 1.72
CA SER A 43 1.48 -17.88 0.52
C SER A 43 0.09 -18.41 0.15
N SER A 44 -0.80 -18.55 1.13
CA SER A 44 -2.16 -19.04 0.90
C SER A 44 -3.15 -17.95 0.47
N PHE A 45 -2.76 -16.67 0.47
CA PHE A 45 -3.65 -15.55 0.18
C PHE A 45 -3.23 -14.81 -1.09
N TYR A 46 -4.20 -14.30 -1.83
CA TYR A 46 -3.96 -13.16 -2.72
C TYR A 46 -3.63 -11.96 -1.83
N SER A 47 -2.43 -11.40 -1.98
CA SER A 47 -1.97 -10.34 -1.06
C SER A 47 -1.08 -9.28 -1.71
N ASP A 48 -0.80 -9.42 -3.00
CA ASP A 48 -0.16 -8.39 -3.81
C ASP A 48 -1.16 -7.91 -4.86
N TYR A 49 -1.57 -6.65 -4.74
CA TYR A 49 -2.66 -6.05 -5.50
C TYR A 49 -2.13 -4.96 -6.41
N THR A 50 -2.44 -5.02 -7.71
CA THR A 50 -2.10 -3.98 -8.68
C THR A 50 -3.32 -3.09 -8.93
N PHE A 51 -3.14 -1.79 -8.79
CA PHE A 51 -4.18 -0.79 -8.95
C PHE A 51 -3.96 0.02 -10.22
N GLY A 52 -5.06 0.42 -10.84
CA GLY A 52 -5.07 1.34 -11.98
C GLY A 52 -6.05 2.48 -11.79
N VAL A 53 -5.83 3.55 -12.54
CA VAL A 53 -6.72 4.71 -12.61
C VAL A 53 -7.09 4.96 -14.06
N TRP A 54 -8.29 5.50 -14.28
CA TRP A 54 -8.72 5.93 -15.61
C TRP A 54 -7.90 7.14 -16.05
N SER A 55 -7.43 7.10 -17.29
CA SER A 55 -6.63 8.16 -17.90
C SER A 55 -7.02 8.31 -19.37
N GLY A 56 -6.91 9.53 -19.91
CA GLY A 56 -7.25 9.84 -21.29
C GLY A 56 -8.38 10.86 -21.40
N THR A 57 -8.82 11.12 -22.63
CA THR A 57 -9.98 11.98 -22.90
C THR A 57 -11.29 11.23 -22.70
N GLU A 58 -12.33 11.95 -22.32
CA GLU A 58 -13.67 11.38 -22.12
C GLU A 58 -14.13 10.60 -23.37
N GLY A 59 -14.49 9.34 -23.18
CA GLY A 59 -14.86 8.42 -24.28
C GLY A 59 -13.70 7.66 -24.92
N SER A 60 -12.45 7.93 -24.53
CA SER A 60 -11.25 7.16 -24.91
C SER A 60 -10.37 6.86 -23.69
N GLU A 61 -11.01 6.67 -22.54
CA GLU A 61 -10.32 6.41 -21.29
C GLU A 61 -9.74 4.99 -21.30
N GLU A 62 -8.49 4.87 -20.87
CA GLU A 62 -7.84 3.59 -20.63
C GLU A 62 -7.50 3.44 -19.15
N LEU A 63 -7.54 2.20 -18.68
CA LEU A 63 -7.18 1.88 -17.31
C LEU A 63 -5.67 1.66 -17.21
N VAL A 64 -4.97 2.59 -16.59
CA VAL A 64 -3.50 2.59 -16.52
C VAL A 64 -3.04 2.13 -15.13
N PRO A 65 -2.14 1.15 -15.02
CA PRO A 65 -1.60 0.70 -13.74
C PRO A 65 -0.72 1.79 -13.11
N VAL A 66 -1.01 2.15 -11.85
CA VAL A 66 -0.30 3.21 -11.12
C VAL A 66 0.60 2.67 -10.00
N GLY A 67 0.32 1.47 -9.50
CA GLY A 67 1.11 0.94 -8.41
C GLY A 67 0.61 -0.39 -7.87
N LYS A 68 1.40 -0.94 -6.94
CA LYS A 68 1.08 -2.15 -6.21
C LYS A 68 1.00 -1.88 -4.72
N ALA A 69 0.07 -2.54 -4.03
CA ALA A 69 0.01 -2.53 -2.57
C ALA A 69 -0.07 -3.96 -2.03
N TYR A 70 0.75 -4.22 -1.01
CA TYR A 70 0.85 -5.48 -0.28
C TYR A 70 0.69 -5.29 1.23
N PHE A 71 0.38 -4.07 1.66
CA PHE A 71 0.22 -3.66 3.05
C PHE A 71 -0.85 -2.56 3.15
N GLY A 72 -1.35 -2.31 4.37
CA GLY A 72 -2.37 -1.29 4.63
C GLY A 72 -3.75 -1.84 4.98
N PHE A 73 -3.87 -3.15 5.16
CA PHE A 73 -5.10 -3.86 5.55
C PHE A 73 -4.83 -4.75 6.77
N THR A 74 -5.87 -4.99 7.57
CA THR A 74 -5.83 -5.96 8.67
C THR A 74 -5.90 -7.40 8.16
N ASP A 75 -5.65 -8.37 9.04
CA ASP A 75 -5.76 -9.78 8.67
C ASP A 75 -7.22 -10.20 8.43
N GLU A 76 -8.21 -9.53 9.03
CA GLU A 76 -9.64 -9.71 8.74
C GLU A 76 -9.99 -9.19 7.34
N GLU A 77 -9.56 -7.98 7.00
CA GLU A 77 -9.78 -7.38 5.68
C GLU A 77 -9.13 -8.22 4.57
N LEU A 78 -7.91 -8.73 4.82
CA LEU A 78 -7.22 -9.62 3.88
C LEU A 78 -8.07 -10.85 3.53
N LYS A 79 -8.73 -11.47 4.51
CA LYS A 79 -9.58 -12.65 4.27
C LYS A 79 -10.82 -12.29 3.44
N GLN A 80 -11.39 -11.11 3.66
CA GLN A 80 -12.54 -10.65 2.87
C GLN A 80 -12.15 -10.41 1.42
N ILE A 81 -11.00 -9.75 1.19
CA ILE A 81 -10.50 -9.48 -0.16
C ILE A 81 -10.11 -10.78 -0.87
N ASP A 82 -9.40 -11.69 -0.19
CA ASP A 82 -9.04 -13.00 -0.76
C ASP A 82 -10.28 -13.81 -1.16
N LYS A 83 -11.32 -13.81 -0.32
CA LYS A 83 -12.60 -14.43 -0.65
C LYS A 83 -13.22 -13.79 -1.89
N TYR A 84 -13.31 -12.46 -1.92
CA TYR A 84 -13.88 -11.74 -3.07
C TYR A 84 -13.15 -12.07 -4.37
N VAL A 85 -11.81 -12.05 -4.36
CA VAL A 85 -11.00 -12.39 -5.55
C VAL A 85 -11.31 -13.81 -6.03
N ARG A 86 -11.34 -14.79 -5.12
CA ARG A 86 -11.63 -16.19 -5.48
C ARG A 86 -13.06 -16.41 -5.99
N ASP A 87 -14.02 -15.68 -5.46
CA ASP A 87 -15.42 -15.82 -5.86
C ASP A 87 -15.69 -15.20 -7.24
N ASN A 88 -14.79 -14.32 -7.73
CA ASN A 88 -14.96 -13.54 -8.96
C ASN A 88 -13.87 -13.81 -10.04
N THR A 89 -12.99 -14.79 -9.83
CA THR A 89 -11.95 -15.20 -10.80
C THR A 89 -11.86 -16.71 -10.90
#